data_AF-A0A316A9R9-F1
#
_entry.id   AF-A0A316A9R9-F1
#
_cell.length_a   1.000
_cell.length_b   1.000
_cell.length_c   1.000
_cell.angle_alpha   90.00
_cell.angle_beta   90.00
_cell.angle_gamma   90.00
#
_symmetry.space_group_name_H-M   'P 1'
#
loop_
_entity.id
_entity.type
_entity.pdbx_description
1 polymer ?
#
loop_
_entity_poly.entity_id
_entity_poly.type
_entity_poly.pdbx_seq_one_letter_code
_entity_poly.pdbx_strand_id
1 'polypeptide(L)'
;MLDEAAGDPALAQLRDELVEQRLQGLRRFAELLAERGALKPRLTVDRARDLIWTLCAQSNYDALVGARGWSHTEYREWLSDALAAALLPTAG
;
A
#
# COMPACT_ATOMS: atom_id res chain seq x y z
N MET A 1 22.42 -29.25 11.90
CA MET A 1 23.23 -28.02 11.93
C MET A 1 22.28 -26.89 11.62
N LEU A 2 21.66 -26.35 12.67
CA LEU A 2 20.76 -25.20 12.62
C LEU A 2 21.59 -24.06 13.22
N ASP A 3 21.91 -23.00 12.47
CA ASP A 3 22.25 -21.67 13.01
C ASP A 3 22.66 -20.59 11.96
N GLU A 4 22.17 -20.64 10.71
CA GLU A 4 22.40 -19.53 9.74
C GLU A 4 21.10 -19.11 9.03
N ALA A 5 20.06 -18.84 9.83
CA ALA A 5 18.84 -18.17 9.34
C ALA A 5 18.54 -16.87 10.12
N ALA A 6 19.54 -16.29 10.79
CA ALA A 6 19.47 -14.91 11.26
C ALA A 6 19.98 -14.04 10.11
N GLY A 7 19.06 -13.45 9.33
CA GLY A 7 19.42 -12.52 8.26
C GLY A 7 20.33 -11.41 8.78
N ASP A 8 21.25 -10.95 7.92
CA ASP A 8 22.22 -9.90 8.24
C ASP A 8 21.51 -8.69 8.90
N PRO A 9 21.90 -8.27 10.12
CA PRO A 9 21.27 -7.15 10.82
C PRO A 9 21.32 -5.84 10.02
N ALA A 10 22.32 -5.64 9.15
CA ALA A 10 22.37 -4.48 8.26
C ALA A 10 21.26 -4.54 7.19
N LEU A 11 20.96 -5.74 6.67
CA LEU A 11 19.87 -5.96 5.73
C LEU A 11 18.50 -5.76 6.40
N ALA A 12 18.39 -6.12 7.68
CA ALA A 12 17.19 -5.85 8.47
C ALA A 12 16.95 -4.35 8.67
N GLN A 13 18.00 -3.60 9.05
CA GLN A 13 17.92 -2.15 9.21
C GLN A 13 17.55 -1.45 7.90
N LEU A 14 18.19 -1.81 6.79
CA LEU A 14 17.87 -1.25 5.47
C LEU A 14 16.41 -1.49 5.06
N ARG A 15 15.89 -2.70 5.31
CA ARG A 15 14.49 -3.01 5.04
C ARG A 15 13.56 -2.13 5.87
N ASP A 16 13.84 -1.98 7.16
CA ASP A 16 13.00 -1.18 8.05
C ASP A 16 13.02 0.30 7.66
N GLU A 17 14.17 0.83 7.23
CA GLU A 17 14.30 2.17 6.65
C GLU A 17 13.48 2.35 5.37
N LEU A 18 13.53 1.38 4.45
CA LEU A 18 12.73 1.42 3.20
C LEU A 18 11.22 1.36 3.48
N VAL A 19 10.82 0.55 4.46
CA VAL A 19 9.43 0.47 4.92
C VAL A 19 8.98 1.83 5.46
N GLU A 20 9.79 2.45 6.32
CA GLU A 20 9.49 3.75 6.92
C GLU A 20 9.42 4.85 5.86
N GLN A 21 10.40 4.92 4.95
CA GLN A 21 10.38 5.87 3.82
C GLN A 21 9.13 5.71 2.97
N ARG A 22 8.74 4.47 2.68
CA ARG A 22 7.52 4.18 1.93
C ARG A 22 6.29 4.63 2.71
N LEU A 23 6.18 4.32 4.00
CA LEU A 23 5.07 4.76 4.86
C LEU A 23 4.95 6.28 4.91
N GLN A 24 6.07 7.01 4.99
CA GLN A 24 6.07 8.49 4.93
C GLN A 24 5.60 9.01 3.56
N GLY A 25 6.01 8.38 2.46
CA GLY A 25 5.51 8.70 1.13
C GLY A 25 3.99 8.52 1.01
N LEU A 26 3.48 7.39 1.50
CA LEU A 26 2.04 7.10 1.50
C LEU A 26 1.26 8.04 2.43
N ARG A 27 1.85 8.44 3.56
CA ARG A 27 1.25 9.41 4.47
C ARG A 27 1.07 10.76 3.78
N ARG A 28 2.11 11.28 3.11
CA ARG A 28 2.02 12.53 2.34
C ARG A 28 0.92 12.48 1.28
N PHE A 29 0.76 11.34 0.61
CA PHE A 29 -0.33 11.17 -0.35
C PHE A 29 -1.71 11.21 0.33
N ALA A 30 -1.88 10.55 1.48
CA ALA A 30 -3.10 10.60 2.27
C ALA A 30 -3.41 12.02 2.80
N GLU A 31 -2.39 12.78 3.21
CA GLU A 31 -2.50 14.19 3.62
C GLU A 31 -3.03 15.06 2.47
N LEU A 32 -2.49 14.91 1.26
CA LEU A 32 -2.96 15.61 0.07
C LEU A 32 -4.42 15.33 -0.27
N LEU A 33 -4.91 14.11 -0.02
CA LEU A 33 -6.32 13.77 -0.20
C LEU A 33 -7.20 14.41 0.88
N ALA A 34 -6.72 14.45 2.12
CA ALA A 34 -7.41 15.06 3.25
C ALA A 34 -7.53 16.58 3.07
N GLU A 35 -6.44 17.25 2.67
CA GLU A 35 -6.39 18.69 2.39
C GLU A 35 -7.37 19.12 1.30
N ARG A 36 -7.60 18.24 0.31
CA ARG A 36 -8.58 18.46 -0.76
C ARG A 36 -10.02 18.11 -0.37
N GLY A 37 -10.26 17.66 0.87
CA GLY A 37 -11.57 17.19 1.31
C GLY A 37 -12.06 15.94 0.56
N ALA A 38 -11.14 15.19 -0.06
CA ALA A 38 -11.47 14.06 -0.94
C ALA A 38 -11.62 12.74 -0.18
N LEU A 39 -11.06 12.62 1.03
CA LEU A 39 -11.22 11.41 1.84
C LEU A 39 -12.66 11.21 2.28
N LYS A 40 -13.09 9.95 2.43
CA LYS A 40 -14.36 9.64 3.07
C LYS A 40 -14.44 10.31 4.45
N PRO A 41 -15.62 10.79 4.89
CA PRO A 41 -15.77 11.54 6.14
C PRO A 41 -15.27 10.83 7.42
N ARG A 42 -15.17 9.48 7.40
CA ARG A 42 -14.72 8.67 8.54
C ARG A 42 -13.25 8.24 8.45
N LEU A 43 -12.51 8.66 7.43
CA LEU A 43 -11.12 8.28 7.23
C LEU A 43 -10.17 9.34 7.78
N THR A 44 -9.29 8.92 8.67
CA THR A 44 -8.12 9.70 9.07
C THR A 44 -7.00 9.51 8.05
N VAL A 45 -6.03 10.43 8.02
CA VAL A 45 -4.80 10.33 7.20
C VAL A 45 -4.07 9.02 7.48
N ASP A 46 -3.87 8.67 8.75
CA ASP A 46 -3.19 7.42 9.12
C ASP A 46 -3.94 6.20 8.64
N ARG A 47 -5.27 6.19 8.76
CA ARG A 47 -6.08 5.07 8.27
C ARG A 47 -6.06 4.97 6.75
N ALA A 48 -6.08 6.11 6.04
CA ALA A 48 -5.93 6.16 4.60
C ALA A 48 -4.56 5.63 4.15
N ARG A 49 -3.47 6.04 4.81
CA ARG A 49 -2.12 5.50 4.59
C ARG A 49 -2.09 3.99 4.72
N ASP A 50 -2.65 3.45 5.79
CA ASP A 50 -2.65 2.00 6.05
C ASP A 50 -3.42 1.22 4.99
N LEU A 51 -4.54 1.78 4.50
CA LEU A 51 -5.29 1.21 3.38
C LEU A 51 -4.47 1.20 2.09
N ILE A 52 -3.79 2.31 1.77
CA ILE A 52 -2.92 2.40 0.58
C ILE A 52 -1.77 1.39 0.70
N TRP A 53 -1.12 1.31 1.87
CA TRP A 53 -0.05 0.36 2.14
C TRP A 53 -0.49 -1.09 1.89
N THR A 54 -1.67 -1.44 2.40
CA THR A 54 -2.23 -2.79 2.32
C THR A 54 -2.63 -3.15 0.89
N LEU A 55 -3.31 -2.26 0.17
CA LEU A 55 -3.76 -2.51 -1.20
C LEU A 55 -2.58 -2.60 -2.17
N CYS A 56 -1.55 -1.78 -1.98
CA CYS A 56 -0.32 -1.79 -2.78
C CYS A 56 0.72 -2.81 -2.31
N ALA A 57 0.36 -3.80 -1.48
CA ALA A 57 1.30 -4.82 -1.02
C ALA A 57 1.77 -5.71 -2.18
N GLN A 58 3.07 -6.03 -2.21
CA GLN A 58 3.66 -6.90 -3.24
C GLN A 58 2.96 -8.27 -3.31
N SER A 59 2.53 -8.79 -2.16
CA SER A 59 1.77 -10.04 -2.08
C SER A 59 0.47 -10.02 -2.90
N ASN A 60 -0.20 -8.87 -3.01
CA ASN A 60 -1.43 -8.75 -3.81
C ASN A 60 -1.11 -8.84 -5.30
N TYR A 61 -0.02 -8.19 -5.72
CA TYR A 61 0.49 -8.27 -7.08
C TYR A 61 0.89 -9.70 -7.44
N ASP A 62 1.68 -10.36 -6.58
CA ASP A 62 2.13 -11.74 -6.82
C ASP A 62 0.94 -12.70 -6.91
N ALA A 63 -0.08 -12.51 -6.06
CA ALA A 63 -1.29 -13.31 -6.09
C ALA A 63 -2.11 -13.11 -7.37
N LEU A 64 -2.36 -11.86 -7.79
CA LEU A 64 -3.23 -11.56 -8.93
C LEU A 64 -2.52 -11.76 -10.27
N VAL A 65 -1.34 -11.16 -10.44
CA VAL A 65 -0.56 -11.25 -11.69
C VAL A 65 0.16 -12.58 -11.78
N GLY A 66 0.91 -12.94 -10.73
CA GLY A 66 1.75 -14.14 -10.74
C GLY A 66 0.94 -15.44 -10.68
N ALA A 67 0.01 -15.56 -9.73
CA ALA A 67 -0.71 -16.82 -9.50
C ALA A 67 -2.06 -16.90 -10.24
N ARG A 68 -2.75 -15.78 -10.48
CA ARG A 68 -4.06 -15.75 -11.16
C ARG A 68 -3.99 -15.28 -12.61
N GLY A 69 -2.79 -14.94 -13.10
CA GLY A 69 -2.54 -14.66 -14.51
C GLY A 69 -3.14 -13.35 -15.01
N TRP A 70 -3.45 -12.42 -14.10
CA TRP A 70 -3.88 -11.08 -14.50
C TRP A 70 -2.75 -10.38 -15.26
N SER A 71 -3.09 -9.63 -16.29
CA SER A 71 -2.18 -8.68 -16.90
C SER A 71 -1.86 -7.53 -15.94
N HIS A 72 -0.72 -6.87 -16.15
CA HIS A 72 -0.36 -5.67 -15.40
C HIS A 72 -1.40 -4.54 -15.54
N THR A 73 -2.08 -4.48 -16.69
CA THR A 73 -3.13 -3.49 -16.96
C THR A 73 -4.35 -3.76 -16.09
N GLU A 74 -4.85 -5.00 -16.08
CA GLU A 74 -5.97 -5.41 -15.23
C GLU A 74 -5.66 -5.16 -13.74
N TYR A 75 -4.45 -5.48 -13.29
CA TYR A 75 -4.03 -5.19 -11.92
C TYR A 75 -4.02 -3.69 -11.61
N ARG A 76 -3.52 -2.86 -12.53
CA ARG A 76 -3.49 -1.40 -12.35
C ARG A 76 -4.88 -0.80 -12.27
N GLU A 77 -5.78 -1.21 -13.16
CA GLU A 77 -7.17 -0.74 -13.20
C GLU A 77 -7.87 -1.12 -11.89
N TRP A 78 -7.82 -2.40 -11.53
CA TRP A 78 -8.40 -2.87 -10.28
C TRP A 78 -7.83 -2.19 -9.04
N LEU A 79 -6.50 -2.01 -8.97
CA LEU A 79 -5.88 -1.36 -7.82
C LEU A 79 -6.33 0.10 -7.69
N SER A 80 -6.47 0.79 -8.82
CA SER A 80 -6.97 2.18 -8.86
C SER A 80 -8.41 2.24 -8.37
N ASP A 81 -9.27 1.34 -8.84
CA ASP A 81 -10.67 1.25 -8.43
C ASP A 81 -10.80 0.89 -6.95
N ALA A 82 -9.99 -0.06 -6.46
CA ALA A 82 -9.97 -0.48 -5.07
C ALA A 82 -9.51 0.66 -4.15
N LEU A 83 -8.48 1.41 -4.54
CA LEU A 83 -8.02 2.59 -3.81
C LEU A 83 -9.09 3.69 -3.79
N ALA A 84 -9.69 4.00 -4.94
CA ALA A 84 -10.77 4.98 -5.03
C ALA A 84 -11.96 4.57 -4.14
N ALA A 85 -12.40 3.32 -4.24
CA ALA A 85 -13.50 2.79 -3.45
C ALA A 85 -13.19 2.76 -1.96
N ALA A 86 -11.94 2.51 -1.55
CA ALA A 86 -11.53 2.52 -0.16
C ALA A 86 -11.47 3.94 0.41
N LEU A 87 -10.90 4.89 -0.35
CA LEU A 87 -10.47 6.20 0.14
C LEU A 87 -11.49 7.32 -0.09
N LEU A 88 -12.25 7.26 -1.18
CA LEU A 88 -13.10 8.37 -1.65
C LEU A 88 -14.58 8.08 -1.40
N PRO A 89 -15.42 9.10 -1.17
CA PRO A 89 -16.86 8.94 -1.14
C PRO A 89 -17.37 8.26 -2.42
N THR A 90 -18.31 7.33 -2.28
CA THR A 90 -19.07 6.85 -3.43
C THR A 90 -19.86 8.03 -3.98
N ALA A 91 -19.72 8.34 -5.27
CA ALA A 91 -20.62 9.29 -5.92
C ALA A 91 -22.04 8.72 -5.79
N GLY A 92 -22.89 9.44 -5.04
CA GLY A 92 -24.32 9.15 -4.94
C GLY A 92 -25.06 9.56 -6.21
#